data_AF-A0A7C6TP48-F1
#
_entry.id   AF-A0A7C6TP48-F1
#
_cell.length_a   1.000
_cell.length_b   1.000
_cell.length_c   1.000
_cell.angle_alpha   90.00
_cell.angle_beta   90.00
_cell.angle_gamma   90.00
#
_symmetry.space_group_name_H-M   'P 1'
#
loop_
_entity.id
_entity.type
_entity.pdbx_description
1 polymer ?
#
loop_
_entity_poly.entity_id
_entity_poly.type
_entity_poly.pdbx_seq_one_letter_code
_entity_poly.pdbx_strand_id
1 'polypeptide(L)'
;MDKWDQRFMKMAYFVSTWSSCYKEDRQVGAIITRDKRILTTGYNGAGSGIESCKEKGYCLRVKLGIPSGTCHETCYAIHAEQNAIIQAAKMGTSVEGATLYCTHQPCSICAKMIINSGIKRVVFDQGYPDDFSMQMFNEAGLEVIKYDDLK
;
A
#
# COMPACT_ATOMS: atom_id res chain seq x y z
N MET A 1 14.77 13.78 -8.32
CA MET A 1 13.50 13.09 -8.52
C MET A 1 13.60 12.51 -9.89
N ASP A 2 13.65 11.18 -10.01
CA ASP A 2 13.55 10.61 -11.35
C ASP A 2 12.16 10.96 -11.89
N LYS A 3 12.10 11.36 -13.17
CA LYS A 3 10.85 11.63 -13.90
C LYS A 3 9.85 10.48 -13.75
N TRP A 4 10.36 9.26 -13.57
CA TRP A 4 9.56 8.06 -13.36
C TRP A 4 8.91 8.00 -11.97
N ASP A 5 9.61 8.39 -10.91
CA ASP A 5 9.05 8.41 -9.56
C ASP A 5 7.80 9.30 -9.52
N GLN A 6 7.87 10.50 -10.10
CA GLN A 6 6.74 11.41 -10.17
C GLN A 6 5.56 10.82 -10.96
N ARG A 7 5.83 10.15 -12.08
CA ARG A 7 4.79 9.52 -12.90
C ARG A 7 4.10 8.39 -12.16
N PHE A 8 4.89 7.56 -11.48
CA PHE A 8 4.41 6.41 -10.73
C PHE A 8 3.66 6.81 -9.46
N MET A 9 4.12 7.83 -8.74
CA MET A 9 3.37 8.39 -7.62
C MET A 9 2.04 9.01 -8.06
N LYS A 10 2.01 9.77 -9.17
CA LYS A 10 0.73 10.25 -9.75
C LYS A 10 -0.22 9.10 -10.08
N MET A 11 0.31 8.00 -10.61
CA MET A 11 -0.49 6.80 -10.88
C MET A 11 -0.98 6.12 -9.59
N ALA A 12 -0.16 6.04 -8.54
CA ALA A 12 -0.59 5.53 -7.23
C ALA A 12 -1.74 6.36 -6.65
N TYR A 13 -1.69 7.69 -6.77
CA TYR A 13 -2.80 8.58 -6.41
C TYR A 13 -4.03 8.38 -7.30
N PHE A 14 -3.87 8.13 -8.60
CA PHE A 14 -5.01 7.81 -9.46
C PHE A 14 -5.67 6.49 -9.03
N VAL A 15 -4.88 5.45 -8.75
CA VAL A 15 -5.37 4.15 -8.28
C VAL A 15 -6.07 4.27 -6.92
N SER A 16 -5.65 5.19 -6.04
CA SER A 16 -6.31 5.38 -4.74
C SER A 16 -7.77 5.83 -4.86
N THR A 17 -8.15 6.48 -5.97
CA THR A 17 -9.54 6.89 -6.25
C THR A 17 -10.50 5.71 -6.38
N TRP A 18 -10.00 4.50 -6.61
CA TRP A 18 -10.80 3.28 -6.72
C TRP A 18 -11.11 2.64 -5.36
N SER A 19 -10.57 3.20 -4.27
CA SER A 19 -10.75 2.69 -2.92
C SER A 19 -12.22 2.58 -2.53
N SER A 20 -12.57 1.46 -1.91
CA SER A 20 -13.91 1.19 -1.38
C SER A 20 -13.96 1.30 0.16
N CYS A 21 -12.94 1.93 0.75
CA CYS A 21 -12.89 2.25 2.17
C CYS A 21 -13.88 3.37 2.51
N TYR A 22 -14.64 3.20 3.60
CA TYR A 22 -15.60 4.20 4.08
C TYR A 22 -14.92 5.50 4.58
N LYS A 23 -13.66 5.43 4.99
CA LYS A 23 -12.91 6.58 5.50
C LYS A 23 -12.31 7.37 4.34
N GLU A 24 -12.80 8.60 4.12
CA GLU A 24 -12.32 9.51 3.07
C GLU A 24 -10.84 9.91 3.24
N ASP A 25 -10.35 10.00 4.49
CA ASP A 25 -8.94 10.25 4.80
C ASP A 25 -8.02 9.03 4.57
N ARG A 26 -8.58 7.90 4.13
CA ARG A 26 -7.88 6.62 3.96
C ARG A 26 -8.14 6.00 2.60
N GLN A 27 -8.15 6.81 1.55
CA GLN A 27 -8.12 6.31 0.17
C GLN A 27 -6.65 6.06 -0.21
N VAL A 28 -6.22 4.79 -0.18
CA VAL A 28 -4.82 4.38 -0.37
C VAL A 28 -4.69 3.65 -1.69
N GLY A 29 -3.72 4.07 -2.50
CA GLY A 29 -3.31 3.40 -3.73
C GLY A 29 -1.84 3.02 -3.69
N ALA A 30 -1.53 1.90 -4.34
CA ALA A 30 -0.19 1.36 -4.49
C ALA A 30 0.01 0.80 -5.90
N ILE A 31 1.23 0.92 -6.41
CA ILE A 31 1.64 0.28 -7.66
C ILE A 31 3.01 -0.37 -7.49
N ILE A 32 3.21 -1.49 -8.17
CA ILE A 32 4.49 -2.18 -8.22
C ILE A 32 5.03 -2.05 -9.64
N THR A 33 6.29 -1.66 -9.75
CA THR A 33 6.94 -1.42 -11.05
C THR A 33 8.31 -2.07 -11.11
N ARG A 34 8.74 -2.42 -12.32
CA ARG A 34 10.11 -2.86 -12.61
C ARG A 34 10.47 -2.40 -14.02
N ASP A 35 11.70 -1.93 -14.22
CA ASP A 35 12.20 -1.47 -15.52
C ASP A 35 11.28 -0.46 -16.22
N LYS A 36 10.74 0.50 -15.44
CA LYS A 36 9.79 1.53 -15.91
C LYS A 36 8.46 0.98 -16.45
N ARG A 37 8.11 -0.25 -16.09
CA ARG A 37 6.82 -0.88 -16.40
C ARG A 37 6.04 -1.13 -15.13
N ILE A 38 4.73 -0.87 -15.19
CA ILE A 38 3.81 -1.24 -14.11
C ILE A 38 3.58 -2.75 -14.22
N LEU A 39 3.88 -3.46 -13.13
CA LEU A 39 3.60 -4.89 -13.01
C LEU A 39 2.17 -5.09 -12.51
N THR A 40 1.84 -4.48 -11.38
CA THR A 40 0.52 -4.57 -10.76
C THR A 40 0.15 -3.27 -10.04
N THR A 41 -1.14 -3.17 -9.72
CA THR A 41 -1.71 -2.06 -8.96
C THR A 41 -2.57 -2.63 -7.83
N GLY A 42 -2.79 -1.83 -6.80
CA GLY A 42 -3.67 -2.17 -5.69
C GLY A 42 -4.21 -0.92 -5.02
N TYR A 43 -5.43 -1.01 -4.53
CA TYR A 43 -6.05 0.01 -3.69
C TYR A 43 -6.63 -0.67 -2.45
N ASN A 44 -6.87 0.08 -1.39
CA ASN A 44 -7.48 -0.49 -0.20
C ASN A 44 -8.99 -0.68 -0.37
N GLY A 45 -9.49 -1.87 -0.05
CA GLY A 45 -10.88 -2.23 -0.27
C GLY A 45 -11.20 -3.62 0.22
N ALA A 46 -12.49 -3.95 0.31
CA ALA A 46 -12.92 -5.27 0.77
C ALA A 46 -12.41 -6.40 -0.14
N GLY A 47 -12.24 -7.58 0.44
CA GLY A 47 -11.90 -8.79 -0.31
C GLY A 47 -12.91 -9.08 -1.43
N SER A 48 -12.44 -9.73 -2.49
CA SER A 48 -13.29 -10.08 -3.64
C SER A 48 -14.52 -10.88 -3.21
N GLY A 49 -15.71 -10.45 -3.64
CA GLY A 49 -16.98 -11.09 -3.28
C GLY A 49 -17.56 -10.68 -1.91
N ILE A 50 -16.91 -9.76 -1.20
CA ILE A 50 -17.40 -9.20 0.07
C ILE A 50 -17.84 -7.75 -0.18
N GLU A 51 -19.00 -7.40 0.38
CA GLU A 51 -19.50 -6.03 0.38
C GLU A 51 -18.51 -5.08 1.08
N SER A 52 -18.19 -3.99 0.41
CA SER A 52 -17.25 -2.98 0.86
C SER A 52 -17.77 -2.12 2.00
N CYS A 53 -16.86 -1.44 2.70
CA CYS A 53 -17.24 -0.50 3.75
C CYS A 53 -18.10 0.67 3.22
N LYS A 54 -17.86 1.11 1.97
CA LYS A 54 -18.70 2.11 1.29
C LYS A 54 -20.11 1.58 1.04
N GLU A 55 -20.24 0.38 0.50
CA GLU A 55 -21.55 -0.25 0.25
C GLU A 55 -22.32 -0.50 1.56
N LYS A 56 -21.63 -0.95 2.61
CA LYS A 56 -22.20 -1.09 3.96
C LYS A 56 -22.63 0.24 4.59
N GLY A 57 -22.11 1.37 4.12
CA GLY A 57 -22.34 2.69 4.71
C GLY A 57 -21.72 2.88 6.10
N TYR A 58 -20.78 2.03 6.53
CA TYR A 58 -20.06 2.22 7.78
C TYR A 58 -18.70 1.51 7.79
N CYS A 59 -17.80 2.00 8.66
CA CYS A 59 -16.57 1.30 9.02
C CYS A 59 -16.74 0.56 10.35
N LEU A 60 -16.56 -0.76 10.36
CA LEU A 60 -16.67 -1.57 11.58
C LEU A 60 -15.69 -1.10 12.68
N ARG A 61 -14.47 -0.73 12.30
CA ARG A 61 -13.44 -0.23 13.21
C ARG A 61 -13.88 1.04 13.93
N VAL A 62 -14.54 1.96 13.21
CA VAL A 62 -15.07 3.21 13.80
C VAL A 62 -16.20 2.89 14.79
N LYS A 63 -17.13 2.00 14.42
CA LYS A 63 -18.21 1.57 15.32
C LYS A 63 -17.69 0.95 16.62
N LEU A 64 -16.58 0.23 16.55
CA LEU A 64 -15.96 -0.44 17.70
C LEU A 64 -14.93 0.44 18.43
N GLY A 65 -14.70 1.69 18.00
CA GLY A 65 -13.74 2.59 18.63
C GLY A 65 -12.28 2.12 18.53
N ILE A 66 -11.94 1.33 17.51
CA ILE A 66 -10.60 0.74 17.34
C ILE A 66 -9.63 1.82 16.81
N PRO A 67 -8.53 2.12 17.53
CA PRO A 67 -7.52 3.08 17.08
C PRO A 67 -6.85 2.70 15.75
N SER A 68 -6.27 3.67 15.06
CA SER A 68 -5.49 3.40 13.84
C SER A 68 -4.22 2.61 14.19
N GLY A 69 -3.85 1.63 13.37
CA GLY A 69 -2.63 0.83 13.60
C GLY A 69 -2.80 -0.35 14.57
N THR A 70 -4.00 -0.58 15.10
CA THR A 70 -4.31 -1.72 15.98
C THR A 70 -5.41 -2.60 15.38
N CYS A 71 -5.47 -3.87 15.82
CA CYS A 71 -6.52 -4.84 15.46
C CYS A 71 -6.85 -4.88 13.96
N HIS A 72 -5.82 -5.02 13.11
CA HIS A 72 -5.96 -5.00 11.65
C HIS A 72 -6.89 -6.10 11.13
N GLU A 73 -6.96 -7.23 11.83
CA GLU A 73 -7.84 -8.37 11.56
C GLU A 73 -9.34 -8.02 11.62
N THR A 74 -9.71 -6.92 12.29
CA THR A 74 -11.11 -6.46 12.35
C THR A 74 -11.52 -5.61 11.13
N CYS A 75 -10.61 -5.36 10.19
CA CYS A 75 -10.89 -4.61 8.98
C CYS A 75 -11.33 -5.54 7.84
N TYR A 76 -12.46 -5.25 7.18
CA TYR A 76 -12.81 -5.93 5.93
C TYR A 76 -11.89 -5.55 4.77
N ALA A 77 -11.29 -4.35 4.83
CA ALA A 77 -10.45 -3.84 3.76
C ALA A 77 -9.04 -4.42 3.84
N ILE A 78 -8.62 -5.02 2.73
CA ILE A 78 -7.23 -5.36 2.44
C ILE A 78 -6.50 -4.07 2.07
N HIS A 79 -5.25 -3.93 2.50
CA HIS A 79 -4.46 -2.73 2.21
C HIS A 79 -4.01 -2.69 0.72
N ALA A 80 -3.68 -1.50 0.23
CA ALA A 80 -3.33 -1.29 -1.18
C ALA A 80 -2.08 -2.10 -1.59
N GLU A 81 -1.07 -2.11 -0.73
CA GLU A 81 0.20 -2.81 -0.90
C GLU A 81 -0.03 -4.33 -0.94
N GLN A 82 -0.87 -4.83 -0.04
CA GLN A 82 -1.24 -6.25 0.01
C GLN A 82 -1.96 -6.64 -1.28
N ASN A 83 -2.93 -5.84 -1.73
CA ASN A 83 -3.64 -6.09 -2.98
C ASN A 83 -2.69 -6.09 -4.19
N ALA A 84 -1.73 -5.16 -4.25
CA ALA A 84 -0.77 -5.14 -5.36
C ALA A 84 0.11 -6.40 -5.40
N ILE A 85 0.55 -6.91 -4.24
CA ILE A 85 1.32 -8.16 -4.13
C ILE A 85 0.44 -9.39 -4.44
N ILE A 86 -0.78 -9.44 -3.91
CA ILE A 86 -1.74 -10.53 -4.15
C ILE A 86 -2.07 -10.63 -5.64
N GLN A 87 -2.29 -9.50 -6.33
CA GLN A 87 -2.52 -9.47 -7.77
C GLN A 87 -1.32 -10.03 -8.53
N ALA A 88 -0.10 -9.69 -8.12
CA ALA A 88 1.10 -10.19 -8.77
C ALA A 88 1.20 -11.72 -8.61
N ALA A 89 0.94 -12.24 -7.41
CA ALA A 89 0.90 -13.68 -7.15
C ALA A 89 -0.20 -14.37 -7.97
N LYS A 90 -1.42 -13.80 -8.01
CA LYS A 90 -2.55 -14.34 -8.78
C LYS A 90 -2.26 -14.41 -10.27
N MET A 91 -1.52 -13.45 -10.81
CA MET A 91 -1.13 -13.39 -12.23
C MET A 91 0.16 -14.16 -12.54
N GLY A 92 0.83 -14.77 -11.55
CA GLY A 92 2.13 -15.41 -11.74
C GLY A 92 3.24 -14.44 -12.13
N THR A 93 3.14 -13.17 -11.73
CA THR A 93 4.11 -12.12 -12.05
C THR A 93 5.10 -11.94 -10.89
N SER A 94 6.38 -12.20 -11.14
CA SER A 94 7.42 -11.97 -10.13
C SER A 94 7.62 -10.48 -9.87
N VAL A 95 7.64 -10.10 -8.59
CA VAL A 95 7.95 -8.76 -8.07
C VAL A 95 9.35 -8.67 -7.46
N GLU A 96 10.19 -9.69 -7.63
CA GLU A 96 11.59 -9.67 -7.21
C GLU A 96 12.33 -8.49 -7.87
N GLY A 97 13.08 -7.73 -7.07
CA GLY A 97 13.82 -6.56 -7.51
C GLY A 97 12.95 -5.34 -7.85
N ALA A 98 11.64 -5.39 -7.62
CA ALA A 98 10.73 -4.31 -7.99
C ALA A 98 10.80 -3.10 -7.05
N THR A 99 10.19 -2.01 -7.49
CA THR A 99 9.88 -0.82 -6.67
C THR A 99 8.38 -0.73 -6.43
N LEU A 100 7.98 -0.52 -5.18
CA LEU A 100 6.60 -0.22 -4.80
C LEU A 100 6.44 1.27 -4.53
N TYR A 101 5.42 1.87 -5.14
CA TYR A 101 5.00 3.24 -4.88
C TYR A 101 3.67 3.19 -4.15
N CYS A 102 3.54 3.88 -3.02
CA CYS A 102 2.31 3.93 -2.23
C CYS A 102 1.97 5.37 -1.84
N THR A 103 0.70 5.71 -1.87
CA THR A 103 0.25 7.04 -1.38
C THR A 103 0.53 7.26 0.11
N HIS A 104 0.62 6.19 0.90
CA HIS A 104 0.84 6.25 2.35
C HIS A 104 1.97 5.32 2.76
N GLN A 105 2.64 5.63 3.87
CA GLN A 105 3.64 4.74 4.46
C GLN A 105 3.04 3.35 4.76
N PRO A 106 3.67 2.26 4.29
CA PRO A 106 3.18 0.91 4.57
C PRO A 106 3.22 0.58 6.06
N CYS A 107 2.13 0.02 6.59
CA CYS A 107 2.10 -0.44 7.98
C CYS A 107 3.03 -1.66 8.18
N SER A 108 3.30 -2.00 9.44
CA SER A 108 4.14 -3.13 9.83
C SER A 108 3.73 -4.48 9.21
N ILE A 109 2.44 -4.73 8.98
CA ILE A 109 1.98 -5.95 8.29
C ILE A 109 2.38 -5.92 6.81
N CYS A 110 2.16 -4.79 6.13
CA CYS A 110 2.53 -4.62 4.73
C CYS A 110 4.04 -4.67 4.55
N ALA A 111 4.81 -4.06 5.47
CA ALA A 111 6.27 -4.08 5.45
C ALA A 111 6.83 -5.50 5.44
N LYS A 112 6.34 -6.40 6.30
CA LYS A 112 6.73 -7.82 6.31
C LYS A 112 6.49 -8.50 4.97
N MET A 113 5.36 -8.22 4.32
CA MET A 113 5.02 -8.78 3.01
C MET A 113 5.90 -8.20 1.90
N ILE A 114 6.14 -6.90 1.92
CA ILE A 114 7.00 -6.21 0.95
C ILE A 114 8.41 -6.79 1.00
N ILE A 115 9.01 -6.90 2.19
CA ILE A 115 10.34 -7.47 2.41
C ILE A 115 10.41 -8.90 1.86
N ASN A 116 9.47 -9.77 2.27
CA ASN A 116 9.48 -11.17 1.84
C ASN A 116 9.13 -11.39 0.36
N SER A 117 8.48 -10.42 -0.28
CA SER A 117 8.14 -10.50 -1.72
C SER A 117 9.33 -10.18 -2.64
N GLY A 118 10.46 -9.73 -2.10
CA GLY A 118 11.66 -9.42 -2.88
C GLY A 118 11.69 -8.01 -3.48
N ILE A 119 10.72 -7.16 -3.14
CA ILE A 119 10.75 -5.72 -3.47
C ILE A 119 11.97 -5.09 -2.80
N LYS A 120 12.68 -4.21 -3.51
CA LYS A 120 13.94 -3.61 -3.03
C LYS A 120 13.83 -2.13 -2.70
N ARG A 121 12.78 -1.47 -3.18
CA ARG A 121 12.57 -0.05 -3.00
C ARG A 121 11.10 0.27 -2.74
N VAL A 122 10.84 1.14 -1.77
CA VAL A 122 9.52 1.71 -1.47
C VAL A 122 9.60 3.22 -1.55
N VAL A 123 8.67 3.82 -2.30
CA VAL A 123 8.46 5.27 -2.33
C VAL A 123 7.07 5.56 -1.79
N PHE A 124 6.96 6.43 -0.78
CA PHE A 124 5.67 6.79 -0.21
C PHE A 124 5.52 8.30 -0.01
N ASP A 125 4.30 8.84 -0.05
CA ASP A 125 4.06 10.29 0.14
C ASP A 125 3.65 10.61 1.58
N GLN A 126 2.45 10.18 1.98
CA GLN A 126 1.89 10.52 3.27
C GLN A 126 2.53 9.68 4.38
N GLY A 127 3.11 10.36 5.37
CA GLY A 127 3.67 9.70 6.55
C GLY A 127 2.58 8.99 7.37
N TYR A 128 2.96 7.88 7.99
CA TYR A 128 2.13 7.17 8.95
C TYR A 128 2.97 6.93 10.21
N PRO A 129 2.45 7.12 11.43
CA PRO A 129 3.22 6.95 12.66
C PRO A 129 3.41 5.45 12.98
N ASP A 130 4.21 4.75 12.17
CA ASP A 130 4.61 3.36 12.39
C ASP A 130 6.14 3.25 12.29
N ASP A 131 6.84 3.65 13.35
CA ASP A 131 8.30 3.57 13.42
C ASP A 131 8.81 2.13 13.28
N PHE A 132 7.98 1.17 13.69
CA PHE A 132 8.31 -0.25 13.60
C PHE A 132 8.38 -0.75 12.15
N SER A 133 7.51 -0.25 11.26
CA SER A 133 7.63 -0.55 9.82
C SER A 133 8.95 -0.06 9.24
N MET A 134 9.37 1.16 9.61
CA MET A 134 10.63 1.75 9.13
C MET A 134 11.85 1.01 9.66
N GLN A 135 11.82 0.59 10.93
CA GLN A 135 12.85 -0.25 11.52
C GLN A 135 13.03 -1.56 10.74
N MET A 136 11.93 -2.26 10.44
CA MET A 136 11.98 -3.52 9.68
C MET A 136 12.54 -3.31 8.26
N PHE A 137 12.15 -2.24 7.58
CA PHE A 137 12.71 -1.94 6.26
C PHE A 137 14.21 -1.69 6.31
N ASN A 138 14.68 -0.95 7.31
CA ASN A 138 16.10 -0.67 7.51
C ASN A 138 16.89 -1.96 7.83
N GLU A 139 16.39 -2.81 8.73
CA GLU A 139 17.01 -4.11 9.03
C GLU A 139 17.09 -5.04 7.82
N ALA A 140 16.08 -4.99 6.93
CA ALA A 140 16.06 -5.74 5.69
C ALA A 140 16.93 -5.14 4.56
N GLY A 141 17.54 -3.97 4.78
CA GLY A 141 18.34 -3.27 3.77
C GLY A 141 17.51 -2.77 2.57
N LEU A 142 16.22 -2.48 2.78
CA LEU A 142 15.31 -2.02 1.76
C LEU A 142 15.36 -0.50 1.63
N GLU A 143 15.48 0.03 0.41
CA GLU A 143 15.52 1.48 0.18
C GLU A 143 14.11 2.07 0.36
N VAL A 144 13.91 2.89 1.40
CA VAL A 144 12.63 3.54 1.66
C VAL A 144 12.79 5.05 1.58
N ILE A 145 12.02 5.68 0.70
CA ILE A 145 12.12 7.11 0.43
C ILE A 145 10.74 7.75 0.56
N LYS A 146 10.67 8.86 1.31
CA LYS A 146 9.50 9.73 1.28
C LYS A 146 9.54 10.58 0.00
N TYR A 147 8.40 10.69 -0.68
CA TYR A 147 8.28 11.32 -1.98
C TYR A 147 8.72 12.79 -1.98
N ASP A 148 8.41 13.53 -0.91
CA ASP A 148 8.86 14.91 -0.71
C ASP A 148 10.39 15.05 -0.67
N ASP A 149 11.11 14.00 -0.27
CA ASP A 149 12.57 14.01 -0.14
C ASP A 149 13.27 13.70 -1.48
N LEU A 150 12.52 13.30 -2.51
CA LEU A 150 13.04 13.17 -3.87
C LEU A 150 13.23 14.56 -4.48
N LYS A 151 14.43 15.12 -4.33
CA LYS A 151 14.91 16.32 -5.07
C LYS A 151 15.21 16.00 -6.52
#